data_AF-A0A7V9NR18-F1
#
_entry.id   AF-A0A7V9NR18-F1
#
_cell.length_a   1.000
_cell.length_b   1.000
_cell.length_c   1.000
_cell.angle_alpha   90.00
_cell.angle_beta   90.00
_cell.angle_gamma   90.00
#
_symmetry.space_group_name_H-M   'P 1'
#
loop_
_entity.id
_entity.type
_entity.pdbx_description
1 polymer ?
#
loop_
_entity_poly.entity_id
_entity_poly.type
_entity_poly.pdbx_seq_one_letter_code
_entity_poly.pdbx_strand_id
1 'polypeptide(L)'
;MTTPVPTRFSEEELALIDELVDGGVGDTRSAVIRRGVHHLADSVQRARVGASIAQSYRERPQTSEDDDLAMASAIAMTEAESW
;
A
#
# COMPACT_ATOMS: atom_id res chain seq x y z
N MET A 1 17.63 -15.05 5.85
CA MET A 1 18.62 -14.60 6.85
C MET A 1 18.25 -13.21 7.32
N THR A 2 18.41 -12.91 8.61
CA THR A 2 18.19 -11.56 9.17
C THR A 2 19.52 -10.98 9.65
N THR A 3 19.72 -9.68 9.43
CA THR A 3 20.89 -8.95 9.93
C THR A 3 20.49 -8.11 11.14
N PRO A 4 21.18 -8.22 12.29
CA PRO A 4 20.94 -7.36 13.44
C PRO A 4 21.23 -5.90 13.11
N VAL A 5 20.34 -5.00 13.50
CA VAL A 5 20.52 -3.54 13.38
C VAL A 5 20.36 -2.92 14.77
N PRO A 6 21.43 -2.47 15.42
CA PRO A 6 21.32 -1.80 16.72
C PRO A 6 20.64 -0.44 16.55
N THR A 7 19.68 -0.14 17.41
CA THR A 7 18.92 1.12 17.42
C THR A 7 18.55 1.47 18.85
N ARG A 8 18.52 2.77 19.15
CA ARG A 8 18.07 3.27 20.46
C ARG A 8 16.61 3.67 20.35
N PHE A 9 15.84 3.33 21.37
CA PHE A 9 14.47 3.76 21.56
C PHE A 9 14.38 4.54 22.86
N SER A 10 13.50 5.53 22.92
CA SER A 10 13.14 6.18 24.17
C SER A 10 12.36 5.21 25.07
N GLU A 11 12.23 5.54 26.36
CA GLU A 11 11.41 4.76 27.29
C GLU A 11 9.93 4.73 26.85
N GLU A 12 9.44 5.85 26.31
CA GLU A 12 8.08 5.96 25.78
C GLU A 12 7.86 5.07 24.54
N GLU A 13 8.83 5.05 23.62
CA GLU A 13 8.76 4.19 22.44
C GLU A 13 8.81 2.70 22.82
N LEU A 14 9.60 2.33 23.83
CA LEU A 14 9.62 0.97 24.35
C LEU A 14 8.28 0.59 25.00
N ALA A 15 7.70 1.48 25.80
CA ALA A 15 6.38 1.26 26.40
C ALA A 15 5.31 1.04 25.33
N LEU A 16 5.30 1.86 24.27
CA LEU A 16 4.39 1.68 23.13
C LEU A 16 4.59 0.33 22.44
N ILE A 17 5.84 -0.10 22.22
CA ILE A 17 6.12 -1.40 21.61
C ILE A 17 5.62 -2.54 22.51
N ASP A 18 5.77 -2.41 23.83
CA ASP A 18 5.29 -3.38 24.81
C ASP A 18 3.76 -3.48 24.79
N GLU A 19 3.05 -2.34 24.79
CA GLU A 19 1.59 -2.32 24.67
C GLU A 19 1.10 -3.04 23.40
N LEU A 20 1.82 -2.89 22.28
CA LEU A 20 1.50 -3.58 21.04
C LEU A 20 1.75 -5.10 21.12
N VAL A 21 2.80 -5.53 21.85
CA VAL A 21 3.04 -6.95 22.11
C VAL A 21 1.94 -7.53 23.01
N ASP A 22 1.62 -6.84 24.10
CA ASP A 22 0.56 -7.25 25.05
C ASP A 22 -0.82 -7.28 24.38
N GLY A 23 -1.05 -6.38 23.43
CA GLY A 23 -2.23 -6.36 22.56
C GLY A 23 -2.24 -7.43 21.46
N GLY A 24 -1.22 -8.29 21.37
CA GLY A 24 -1.15 -9.40 20.41
C GLY A 24 -0.80 -8.99 18.97
N VAL A 25 -0.27 -7.78 18.75
CA VAL A 25 0.12 -7.31 17.40
C VAL A 25 1.33 -8.09 16.88
N GLY A 26 2.18 -8.61 17.77
CA GLY A 26 3.22 -9.58 17.46
C GLY A 26 3.80 -10.22 18.72
N ASP A 27 4.33 -11.43 18.59
CA ASP A 27 4.78 -12.25 19.73
C ASP A 27 6.02 -11.70 20.46
N THR A 28 6.73 -10.74 19.85
CA THR A 28 7.94 -10.13 20.40
C THR A 28 8.07 -8.69 19.92
N ARG A 29 8.85 -7.87 20.65
CA ARG A 29 9.20 -6.49 20.23
C ARG A 29 9.76 -6.45 18.81
N SER A 30 10.66 -7.37 18.46
CA SER A 30 11.24 -7.44 17.11
C SER A 30 10.21 -7.82 16.05
N ALA A 31 9.19 -8.63 16.37
CA ALA A 31 8.10 -8.92 15.44
C ALA A 31 7.24 -7.68 15.19
N VAL A 32 6.91 -6.92 16.24
CA VAL A 32 6.19 -5.64 16.13
C VAL A 32 7.00 -4.63 15.31
N ILE A 33 8.29 -4.45 15.59
CA ILE A 33 9.16 -3.54 14.85
C ILE A 33 9.22 -3.92 13.36
N ARG A 34 9.43 -5.20 13.03
CA ARG A 34 9.43 -5.65 11.62
C ARG A 34 8.10 -5.38 10.94
N ARG A 35 6.99 -5.65 11.62
CA ARG A 35 5.65 -5.36 11.10
C ARG A 35 5.45 -3.86 10.86
N GLY A 36 5.91 -3.02 11.78
CA GLY A 36 5.92 -1.57 11.63
C GLY A 36 6.71 -1.09 10.41
N VAL A 37 7.91 -1.64 10.18
CA VAL A 37 8.73 -1.34 9.00
C VAL A 37 8.00 -1.72 7.71
N HIS A 38 7.39 -2.90 7.64
CA HIS A 38 6.63 -3.32 6.47
C HIS A 38 5.40 -2.44 6.22
N HIS A 39 4.69 -2.06 7.29
CA HIS A 39 3.54 -1.17 7.17
C HIS A 39 3.93 0.22 6.68
N LEU A 40 5.03 0.79 7.19
CA LEU A 40 5.56 2.07 6.72
C LEU A 40 5.98 1.98 5.25
N ALA A 41 6.67 0.91 4.85
CA ALA A 41 7.09 0.70 3.47
C ALA A 41 5.90 0.63 2.51
N ASP A 42 4.86 -0.12 2.88
CA ASP A 42 3.62 -0.22 2.09
C ASP A 42 2.91 1.14 1.98
N SER A 43 2.77 1.87 3.08
CA SER A 43 2.16 3.21 3.07
C SER A 43 2.90 4.19 2.14
N VAL A 44 4.24 4.21 2.22
CA VAL A 44 5.08 5.04 1.33
C VAL A 44 4.92 4.61 -0.12
N GLN A 45 4.88 3.31 -0.40
CA GLN A 45 4.72 2.80 -1.76
C GLN A 45 3.36 3.19 -2.34
N ARG A 46 2.27 3.03 -1.59
CA ARG A 46 0.93 3.42 -2.02
C ARG A 46 0.83 4.91 -2.29
N ALA A 47 1.43 5.74 -1.44
CA ALA A 47 1.46 7.19 -1.64
C ALA A 47 2.19 7.57 -2.94
N ARG A 48 3.34 6.92 -3.23
CA ARG A 48 4.08 7.14 -4.48
C ARG A 48 3.31 6.71 -5.71
N VAL A 49 2.69 5.52 -5.68
CA VAL A 49 1.87 5.01 -6.78
C VAL A 49 0.68 5.94 -7.02
N GLY A 50 -0.04 6.34 -5.97
CA GLY A 50 -1.16 7.28 -6.08
C GLY A 50 -0.75 8.62 -6.67
N ALA A 51 0.39 9.16 -6.24
CA ALA A 51 0.95 10.38 -6.82
C ALA A 51 1.28 10.23 -8.31
N SER A 52 1.86 9.09 -8.71
CA SER A 52 2.17 8.79 -10.12
C SER A 52 0.91 8.66 -10.97
N ILE A 53 -0.13 8.00 -10.46
CA ILE A 53 -1.43 7.87 -11.15
C ILE A 53 -2.04 9.27 -11.35
N ALA A 54 -2.12 10.06 -10.27
CA ALA A 54 -2.68 11.41 -10.32
C ALA A 54 -1.87 12.35 -11.24
N GLN A 55 -0.55 12.16 -11.34
CA GLN A 55 0.30 12.89 -12.27
C GLN A 55 0.00 12.48 -13.72
N SER A 56 -0.16 11.18 -14.00
CA SER A 56 -0.46 10.69 -15.35
C SER A 56 -1.76 11.29 -15.89
N TYR A 57 -2.83 11.35 -15.08
CA TYR A 57 -4.08 11.98 -15.51
C TYR A 57 -3.97 13.48 -15.78
N ARG A 58 -3.02 14.17 -15.12
CA ARG A 58 -2.75 15.59 -15.38
C ARG A 58 -1.93 15.80 -16.65
N GLU A 59 -0.95 14.94 -16.90
CA GLU A 59 -0.09 15.01 -18.10
C GLU A 59 -0.80 14.53 -19.37
N ARG A 60 -1.67 13.53 -19.21
CA ARG A 60 -2.46 12.93 -20.29
C ARG A 60 -3.91 12.86 -19.84
N PRO A 61 -4.64 13.99 -19.90
CA PRO A 61 -6.06 13.99 -19.62
C PRO A 61 -6.78 12.98 -20.50
N GLN A 62 -7.73 12.26 -19.91
CA GLN A 62 -8.62 11.38 -20.65
C GLN A 62 -9.41 12.19 -21.68
N THR A 63 -9.52 11.63 -22.87
CA THR A 63 -10.22 12.24 -24.00
C THR A 63 -11.59 11.58 -24.19
N SER A 64 -12.48 12.22 -24.94
CA SER A 64 -13.76 11.60 -25.32
C SER A 64 -13.57 10.33 -26.16
N GLU A 65 -12.48 10.22 -26.91
CA GLU A 65 -12.16 9.01 -27.68
C GLU A 65 -11.82 7.82 -26.76
N ASP A 66 -11.18 8.08 -25.63
CA ASP A 66 -10.93 7.05 -24.60
C ASP A 66 -12.25 6.54 -24.00
N ASP A 67 -13.23 7.44 -23.81
CA ASP A 67 -14.58 7.08 -23.32
C ASP A 67 -15.34 6.23 -24.35
N ASP A 68 -15.29 6.62 -25.61
CA ASP A 68 -15.92 5.90 -26.72
C ASP A 68 -15.32 4.49 -26.86
N LEU A 69 -13.99 4.37 -26.75
CA LEU A 69 -13.28 3.09 -26.78
C LEU A 69 -13.62 2.20 -25.58
N ALA A 70 -13.70 2.79 -24.38
CA ALA A 70 -14.08 2.07 -23.17
C ALA A 70 -15.51 1.53 -23.27
N MET A 71 -16.44 2.32 -23.79
CA MET A 71 -17.84 1.90 -24.03
C MET A 71 -17.92 0.76 -25.05
N ALA A 72 -17.25 0.90 -26.20
CA ALA A 72 -17.22 -0.14 -27.22
C ALA A 72 -16.65 -1.47 -26.67
N SER A 73 -15.61 -1.39 -25.85
CA SER A 73 -15.01 -2.55 -25.19
C SER A 73 -15.98 -3.21 -24.22
N ALA A 74 -16.70 -2.44 -23.41
CA ALA A 74 -17.69 -2.97 -22.47
C ALA A 74 -18.87 -3.68 -23.17
N ILE A 75 -19.34 -3.12 -24.30
CA ILE A 75 -20.36 -3.75 -25.15
C ILE A 75 -19.84 -5.08 -25.69
N ALA A 76 -18.65 -5.08 -26.30
CA ALA A 76 -18.06 -6.29 -26.87
C ALA A 76 -17.83 -7.39 -25.83
N MET A 77 -17.42 -7.04 -24.60
CA MET A 77 -17.29 -8.00 -23.51
C MET A 77 -18.65 -8.60 -23.11
N THR A 78 -19.71 -7.79 -23.08
CA THR A 78 -21.05 -8.26 -22.76
C THR A 78 -21.60 -9.21 -23.84
N GLU A 79 -21.37 -8.90 -25.11
CA GLU A 79 -21.80 -9.71 -26.25
C GLU A 79 -21.02 -11.02 -26.39
N ALA A 80 -19.77 -11.07 -25.91
CA ALA A 80 -18.93 -12.27 -25.97
C ALA A 80 -19.28 -13.33 -24.93
N GLU A 81 -20.02 -12.96 -23.89
CA GLU A 81 -20.46 -13.89 -22.85
C GLU A 81 -21.62 -14.77 -23.35
N SER A 82 -21.60 -16.07 -23.04
CA SER A 82 -22.45 -17.10 -23.67
C SER A 82 -23.78 -17.37 -22.94
N TRP A 83 -24.23 -16.41 -22.14
CA TRP A 83 -25.44 -16.55 -21.32
C TRP A 83 -26.73 -16.56 -22.15
#